data_AF-A0A6H1N989-F1
#
_entry.id   AF-A0A6H1N989-F1
#
_cell.length_a   1.000
_cell.length_b   1.000
_cell.length_c   1.000
_cell.angle_alpha   90.00
_cell.angle_beta   90.00
_cell.angle_gamma   90.00
#
_symmetry.space_group_name_H-M   'P 1'
#
loop_
_entity.id
_entity.type
_entity.pdbx_description
1 polymer ?
#
loop_
_entity_poly.entity_id
_entity_poly.type
_entity_poly.pdbx_seq_one_letter_code
_entity_poly.pdbx_strand_id
1 'polypeptide(L)'
;MDGTLVDTERLWWEAVEQVADGLGRRLTGADQPEVLGLPVEYTAAWLGGITGAGAREIATDLHREFAHRVRTGIVPRPGALRLLGELVREGVPTALVTASPRAVADTVLAALGAEHFAVSVTADDTEHTKPAPDPYLAACRALGVDPAACVAVEDTETGVASAEAAGCAVLAVPSLAPIDAVPGRTVLTSLEEVTPARLRAMVGPRELRVMSWNLWYGGTKVDDHREKQLKVIAETGADVVGLQETYGTSAQELAEALGWHHHRAGENLGVISRYPITARHGDPAVGFYGGTGVRVRLDGGQEVDVWSAHLDYTPYGPYEARFDGLPAAELIAHEGVRLEQMREILRRITESATEAVPVVLVGDFNAPSHLDWPDVEWPVTRAAEEAGLRDSYREAHPDPVREPGHTWSPVHVEHEDGSGRPEPQDRIDFVLHRGLTVLDSRALVTGTPRPWPDVAGNDWPSDHAAVVTTFAVPRADPSDPAELADGMGASAH
;
A
#
# COMPACT_ATOMS: atom_id res chain seq x y z
N MET A 1 5.96 21.59 -15.43
CA MET A 1 5.22 21.90 -16.70
C MET A 1 6.23 22.21 -17.77
N ASP A 2 6.85 23.38 -17.68
CA ASP A 2 8.06 23.77 -18.39
C ASP A 2 9.16 22.76 -18.12
N GLY A 3 9.85 22.28 -19.15
CA GLY A 3 10.92 21.30 -19.03
C GLY A 3 10.46 19.88 -18.63
N THR A 4 9.31 19.72 -17.97
CA THR A 4 8.73 18.41 -17.64
C THR A 4 7.84 17.84 -18.75
N LEU A 5 6.78 18.56 -19.13
CA LEU A 5 5.75 18.09 -20.08
C LEU A 5 5.93 18.69 -21.46
N VAL A 6 6.50 19.88 -21.54
CA VAL A 6 6.74 20.63 -22.78
C VAL A 6 8.15 21.19 -22.79
N ASP A 7 8.75 21.21 -23.97
CA ASP A 7 10.05 21.85 -24.19
C ASP A 7 9.84 23.35 -24.45
N THR A 8 9.65 24.11 -23.38
CA THR A 8 9.51 25.58 -23.45
C THR A 8 10.85 26.29 -23.51
N GLU A 9 11.95 25.64 -23.14
CA GLU A 9 13.28 26.23 -23.17
C GLU A 9 13.81 26.39 -24.58
N ARG A 10 13.55 25.44 -25.48
CA ARG A 10 13.83 25.63 -26.90
C ARG A 10 13.09 26.84 -27.46
N LEU A 11 11.81 27.01 -27.09
CA LEU A 11 11.02 28.17 -27.52
C LEU A 11 11.53 29.48 -26.94
N TRP A 12 12.04 29.45 -25.70
CA TRP A 12 12.69 30.60 -25.06
C TRP A 12 13.99 30.97 -25.78
N TRP A 13 14.86 30.00 -26.04
CA TRP A 13 16.10 30.22 -26.80
C TRP A 13 15.83 30.85 -28.17
N GLU A 14 14.89 30.27 -28.94
CA GLU A 14 14.56 30.79 -30.25
C GLU A 14 13.92 32.21 -30.19
N ALA A 15 13.17 32.53 -29.12
CA ALA A 15 12.63 33.88 -28.91
C ALA A 15 13.75 34.90 -28.66
N VAL A 16 14.72 34.53 -27.82
CA VAL A 16 15.85 35.38 -27.47
C VAL A 16 16.77 35.55 -28.68
N GLU A 17 17.01 34.50 -29.47
CA GLU A 17 17.73 34.59 -30.75
C GLU A 17 17.04 35.56 -31.72
N GLN A 18 15.71 35.46 -31.88
CA GLN A 18 14.96 36.33 -32.78
C GLN A 18 15.03 37.81 -32.38
N VAL A 19 14.96 38.10 -31.08
CA VAL A 19 15.09 39.47 -30.57
C VAL A 19 16.54 39.96 -30.69
N ALA A 20 17.52 39.14 -30.34
CA ALA A 20 18.94 39.47 -30.44
C ALA A 20 19.37 39.74 -31.89
N ASP A 21 18.91 38.93 -32.85
CA ASP A 21 19.16 39.15 -34.28
C ASP A 21 18.56 40.48 -34.77
N GLY A 22 17.38 40.86 -34.27
CA GLY A 22 16.78 42.18 -34.51
C GLY A 22 17.61 43.35 -33.97
N LEU A 23 18.42 43.11 -32.94
CA LEU A 23 19.38 44.05 -32.38
C LEU A 23 20.78 43.95 -33.03
N GLY A 24 20.93 43.13 -34.08
CA GLY A 24 22.19 42.92 -34.78
C GLY A 24 23.18 42.02 -34.03
N ARG A 25 22.73 41.24 -33.05
CA ARG A 25 23.55 40.31 -32.26
C ARG A 25 23.14 38.87 -32.50
N ARG A 26 24.03 38.10 -33.13
CA ARG A 26 23.87 36.66 -33.27
C ARG A 26 24.33 35.94 -32.00
N LEU A 27 23.48 35.07 -31.45
CA LEU A 27 23.80 34.23 -30.30
C LEU A 27 24.50 32.93 -30.70
N THR A 28 25.21 32.33 -29.76
CA THR A 28 25.94 31.08 -29.87
C THR A 28 25.75 30.24 -28.61
N GLY A 29 26.17 28.97 -28.63
CA GLY A 29 26.09 28.10 -27.45
C GLY A 29 26.81 28.67 -26.21
N ALA A 30 27.79 29.56 -26.38
CA ALA A 30 28.47 30.21 -25.26
C ALA A 30 27.58 31.21 -24.50
N ASP A 31 26.50 31.67 -25.13
CA ASP A 31 25.54 32.61 -24.54
C ASP A 31 24.42 31.89 -23.74
N GLN A 32 24.30 30.56 -23.86
CA GLN A 32 23.27 29.77 -23.15
C GLN A 32 23.19 30.02 -21.64
N PRO A 33 24.30 30.13 -20.89
CA PRO A 33 24.25 30.39 -19.45
C PRO A 33 23.61 31.73 -19.07
N GLU A 34 23.51 32.68 -20.00
CA GLU A 34 22.92 34.02 -19.77
C GLU A 34 21.45 34.09 -20.24
N VAL A 35 20.94 32.98 -20.78
CA VAL A 35 19.61 32.88 -21.39
C VAL A 35 18.76 31.80 -20.72
N LEU A 36 19.26 30.56 -20.65
CA LEU A 36 18.49 29.41 -20.18
C LEU A 36 18.41 29.40 -18.65
N GLY A 37 17.22 29.14 -18.11
CA GLY A 37 16.97 29.08 -16.66
C GLY A 37 16.97 30.44 -15.94
N LEU A 38 17.03 31.56 -16.66
CA LEU A 38 17.12 32.91 -16.10
C LEU A 38 15.83 33.73 -16.32
N PRO A 39 15.49 34.67 -15.42
CA PRO A 39 14.34 35.56 -15.62
C PRO A 39 14.46 36.41 -16.88
N VAL A 40 13.33 36.72 -17.51
CA VAL A 40 13.27 37.55 -18.73
C VAL A 40 13.99 38.88 -18.53
N GLU A 41 13.81 39.51 -17.37
CA GLU A 41 14.42 40.79 -17.03
C GLU A 41 15.95 40.71 -16.94
N TYR A 42 16.48 39.58 -16.47
CA TYR A 42 17.92 39.35 -16.45
C TYR A 42 18.46 39.27 -17.88
N THR A 43 17.87 38.40 -18.71
CA THR A 43 18.30 38.21 -20.11
C THR A 43 18.15 39.51 -20.91
N ALA A 44 17.09 40.28 -20.65
CA ALA A 44 16.88 41.59 -21.27
C ALA A 44 17.96 42.62 -20.87
N ALA A 45 18.35 42.65 -19.59
CA ALA A 45 19.41 43.52 -19.11
C ALA A 45 20.78 43.12 -19.70
N TRP A 46 21.06 41.83 -19.76
CA TRP A 46 22.27 41.29 -20.39
C TRP A 46 22.35 41.64 -21.88
N LEU A 47 21.28 41.37 -22.65
CA LEU A 47 21.17 41.76 -24.06
C LEU A 47 21.35 43.27 -24.25
N GLY A 48 20.73 44.08 -23.40
CA GLY A 48 20.90 45.54 -23.41
C GLY A 48 22.35 45.96 -23.17
N GLY A 49 23.04 45.29 -22.25
CA GLY A 49 24.45 45.54 -21.95
C GLY A 49 25.39 45.26 -23.13
N ILE A 50 25.12 44.20 -23.90
CA ILE A 50 25.99 43.81 -25.04
C ILE A 50 25.60 44.47 -26.38
N THR A 51 24.37 44.97 -26.52
CA THR A 51 23.88 45.63 -27.75
C THR A 51 23.78 47.15 -27.64
N GLY A 52 23.71 47.69 -26.42
CA GLY A 52 23.45 49.10 -26.16
C GLY A 52 21.96 49.50 -26.24
N ALA A 53 21.05 48.54 -26.44
CA ALA A 53 19.61 48.77 -26.48
C ALA A 53 18.98 48.82 -25.08
N GLY A 54 17.78 49.42 -24.98
CA GLY A 54 17.09 49.61 -23.71
C GLY A 54 16.51 48.31 -23.15
N ALA A 55 17.00 47.86 -22.00
CA ALA A 55 16.57 46.61 -21.36
C ALA A 55 15.04 46.47 -21.19
N ARG A 56 14.32 47.57 -20.94
CA ARG A 56 12.86 47.55 -20.79
C ARG A 56 12.12 47.23 -22.10
N GLU A 57 12.60 47.76 -23.22
CA GLU A 57 12.04 47.48 -24.54
C GLU A 57 12.33 46.03 -24.93
N ILE A 58 13.56 45.57 -24.69
CA ILE A 58 13.97 44.18 -24.91
C ILE A 58 13.09 43.22 -24.10
N ALA A 59 12.87 43.48 -22.80
CA ALA A 59 12.02 42.64 -21.97
C ALA A 59 10.57 42.57 -22.51
N THR A 60 10.05 43.69 -23.03
CA THR A 60 8.71 43.73 -23.63
C THR A 60 8.64 42.88 -24.90
N ASP A 61 9.68 42.96 -25.74
CA ASP A 61 9.75 42.18 -26.98
C ASP A 61 10.00 40.70 -26.73
N LEU A 62 10.85 40.35 -25.75
CA LEU A 62 11.06 38.98 -25.30
C LEU A 62 9.77 38.34 -24.77
N HIS A 63 9.02 39.04 -23.90
CA HIS A 63 7.72 38.56 -23.43
C HIS A 63 6.75 38.30 -24.58
N ARG A 64 6.71 39.22 -25.56
CA ARG A 64 5.81 39.11 -26.72
C ARG A 64 6.18 37.93 -27.61
N GLU A 65 7.45 37.81 -27.96
CA GLU A 65 7.97 36.78 -28.86
C GLU A 65 7.87 35.40 -28.21
N PHE A 66 8.24 35.28 -26.94
CA PHE A 66 8.11 34.02 -26.20
C PHE A 66 6.65 33.59 -26.11
N ALA A 67 5.74 34.49 -25.73
CA ALA A 67 4.31 34.18 -25.68
C ALA A 67 3.76 33.78 -27.07
N HIS A 68 4.26 34.37 -28.16
CA HIS A 68 3.88 33.97 -29.51
C HIS A 68 4.33 32.55 -29.83
N ARG A 69 5.59 32.21 -29.55
CA ARG A 69 6.14 30.87 -29.79
C ARG A 69 5.49 29.80 -28.95
N VAL A 70 5.18 30.07 -27.69
CA VAL A 70 4.39 29.16 -26.86
C VAL A 70 3.04 28.89 -27.52
N ARG A 71 2.33 29.92 -28.01
CA ARG A 71 1.03 29.70 -28.68
C ARG A 71 1.11 28.86 -29.97
N THR A 72 2.20 28.91 -30.71
CA THR A 72 2.28 28.29 -32.05
C THR A 72 3.22 27.10 -32.15
N GLY A 73 4.05 26.86 -31.14
CA GLY A 73 5.21 25.98 -31.22
C GLY A 73 5.41 25.04 -30.04
N ILE A 74 4.44 24.91 -29.11
CA ILE A 74 4.52 23.93 -28.02
C ILE A 74 4.76 22.54 -28.60
N VAL A 75 5.84 21.92 -28.14
CA VAL A 75 6.15 20.52 -28.41
C VAL A 75 6.13 19.77 -27.08
N PRO A 76 5.19 18.80 -26.91
CA PRO A 76 5.20 17.91 -25.77
C PRO A 76 6.51 17.11 -25.72
N ARG A 77 7.06 16.91 -24.52
CA ARG A 77 8.22 16.02 -24.34
C ARG A 77 7.85 14.58 -24.71
N PRO A 78 8.80 13.79 -25.24
CA PRO A 78 8.56 12.37 -25.55
C PRO A 78 7.95 11.64 -24.36
N GLY A 79 6.84 10.91 -24.58
CA GLY A 79 6.11 10.19 -23.54
C GLY A 79 5.06 11.00 -22.76
N ALA A 80 5.06 12.34 -22.80
CA ALA A 80 4.14 13.17 -22.01
C ALA A 80 2.66 12.89 -22.30
N LEU A 81 2.24 13.00 -23.58
CA LEU A 81 0.84 12.76 -23.96
C LEU A 81 0.40 11.30 -23.75
N ARG A 82 1.33 10.35 -23.96
CA ARG A 82 1.08 8.93 -23.69
C ARG A 82 0.76 8.72 -22.22
N LEU A 83 1.62 9.22 -21.32
CA LEU A 83 1.45 9.10 -19.87
C LEU A 83 0.14 9.75 -19.40
N LEU A 84 -0.16 10.97 -19.85
CA LEU A 84 -1.40 11.67 -19.50
C LEU A 84 -2.65 10.87 -19.93
N GLY A 85 -2.64 10.32 -21.15
CA GLY A 85 -3.73 9.46 -21.63
C GLY A 85 -3.89 8.15 -20.85
N GLU A 86 -2.78 7.54 -20.44
CA GLU A 86 -2.79 6.34 -19.58
C GLU A 86 -3.35 6.64 -18.19
N LEU A 87 -2.97 7.76 -17.57
CA LEU A 87 -3.49 8.18 -16.26
C LEU A 87 -5.00 8.43 -16.29
N VAL A 88 -5.52 9.09 -17.34
CA VAL A 88 -6.96 9.27 -17.52
C VAL A 88 -7.69 7.94 -17.69
N ARG A 89 -7.14 7.02 -18.49
CA ARG A 89 -7.70 5.68 -18.67
C ARG A 89 -7.81 4.89 -17.37
N GLU A 90 -6.87 5.10 -16.46
CA GLU A 90 -6.86 4.45 -15.14
C GLU A 90 -7.63 5.23 -14.07
N GLY A 91 -8.20 6.39 -14.41
CA GLY A 91 -8.95 7.22 -13.48
C GLY A 91 -8.09 7.91 -12.42
N VAL A 92 -6.79 8.13 -12.69
CA VAL A 92 -5.86 8.79 -11.77
C VAL A 92 -6.00 10.32 -11.91
N PRO A 93 -6.48 11.04 -10.87
CA PRO A 93 -6.59 12.50 -10.93
C PRO A 93 -5.21 13.14 -11.06
N THR A 94 -5.02 13.98 -12.06
CA THR A 94 -3.74 14.64 -12.34
C THR A 94 -3.85 16.15 -12.14
N ALA A 95 -2.87 16.75 -11.47
CA ALA A 95 -2.73 18.20 -11.32
C ALA A 95 -1.55 18.73 -12.15
N LEU A 96 -1.73 19.88 -12.79
CA LEU A 96 -0.61 20.64 -13.37
C LEU A 96 -0.09 21.64 -12.33
N VAL A 97 1.19 21.58 -11.98
CA VAL A 97 1.83 22.53 -11.05
C VAL A 97 2.98 23.24 -11.75
N THR A 98 2.95 24.57 -11.82
CA THR A 98 3.98 25.37 -12.51
C THR A 98 4.31 26.68 -11.80
N ALA A 99 5.55 27.15 -11.98
CA ALA A 99 5.99 28.49 -11.60
C ALA A 99 5.71 29.53 -12.72
N SER A 100 5.12 29.11 -13.83
CA SER A 100 4.72 30.00 -14.92
C SER A 100 3.41 30.74 -14.58
N PRO A 101 3.19 31.97 -15.10
CA PRO A 101 1.93 32.69 -14.96
C PRO A 101 0.74 31.96 -15.61
N ARG A 102 -0.47 32.24 -15.13
CA ARG A 102 -1.73 31.63 -15.59
C ARG A 102 -1.90 31.65 -17.10
N ALA A 103 -1.66 32.79 -17.75
CA ALA A 103 -1.85 32.93 -19.19
C ALA A 103 -0.96 31.99 -20.03
N VAL A 104 0.25 31.68 -19.54
CA VAL A 104 1.16 30.73 -20.19
C VAL A 104 0.69 29.31 -19.92
N ALA A 105 0.33 28.99 -18.68
CA ALA A 105 -0.18 27.68 -18.29
C ALA A 105 -1.45 27.30 -19.08
N ASP A 106 -2.40 28.22 -19.26
CA ASP A 106 -3.64 27.99 -20.00
C ASP A 106 -3.36 27.68 -21.50
N THR A 107 -2.34 28.31 -22.08
CA THR A 107 -1.91 28.02 -23.45
C THR A 107 -1.32 26.61 -23.55
N VAL A 108 -0.51 26.21 -22.57
CA VAL A 108 0.09 24.86 -22.51
C VAL A 108 -0.98 23.80 -22.25
N LEU A 109 -1.92 24.03 -21.34
CA LEU A 109 -3.06 23.15 -21.09
C LEU A 109 -3.87 22.91 -22.36
N ALA A 110 -4.15 23.96 -23.14
CA ALA A 110 -4.87 23.83 -24.41
C ALA A 110 -4.12 22.96 -25.42
N ALA A 111 -2.78 23.02 -25.45
CA ALA A 111 -1.95 22.20 -26.34
C ALA A 111 -1.82 20.75 -25.86
N LEU A 112 -1.80 20.51 -24.54
CA LEU A 112 -1.66 19.19 -23.94
C LEU A 112 -3.00 18.45 -23.77
N GLY A 113 -4.13 19.15 -23.90
CA GLY A 113 -5.46 18.64 -23.55
C GLY A 113 -5.78 18.98 -22.09
N ALA A 114 -6.61 19.99 -21.86
CA ALA A 114 -6.99 20.45 -20.52
C ALA A 114 -7.79 19.37 -19.76
N GLU A 115 -8.48 18.49 -20.48
CA GLU A 115 -9.21 17.34 -19.98
C GLU A 115 -8.33 16.31 -19.25
N HIS A 116 -7.01 16.32 -19.50
CA HIS A 116 -6.08 15.45 -18.78
C HIS A 116 -5.80 15.92 -17.34
N PHE A 117 -6.21 17.13 -16.97
CA PHE A 117 -5.91 17.73 -15.68
C PHE A 117 -7.19 18.07 -14.91
N ALA A 118 -7.32 17.54 -13.70
CA ALA A 118 -8.42 17.86 -12.80
C ALA A 118 -8.26 19.27 -12.20
N VAL A 119 -7.02 19.73 -12.03
CA VAL A 119 -6.70 21.07 -11.49
C VAL A 119 -5.38 21.58 -12.05
N SER A 120 -5.22 22.91 -12.08
CA SER A 120 -3.93 23.56 -12.36
C SER A 120 -3.60 24.61 -11.31
N VAL A 121 -2.36 24.59 -10.83
CA VAL A 121 -1.76 25.53 -9.90
C VAL A 121 -0.57 26.20 -10.58
N THR A 122 -0.56 27.52 -10.57
CA THR A 122 0.35 28.42 -11.27
C THR A 122 1.00 29.37 -10.26
N ALA A 123 1.96 30.17 -10.70
CA ALA A 123 2.58 31.18 -9.83
C ALA A 123 1.58 32.21 -9.26
N ASP A 124 0.43 32.39 -9.91
CA ASP A 124 -0.59 33.36 -9.48
C ASP A 124 -1.50 32.82 -8.35
N ASP A 125 -1.44 31.52 -8.04
CA ASP A 125 -2.36 30.88 -7.09
C ASP A 125 -1.78 30.66 -5.69
N THR A 126 -0.47 30.88 -5.52
CA THR A 126 0.21 30.67 -4.25
C THR A 126 1.06 31.86 -3.84
N GLU A 127 1.17 32.07 -2.53
CA GLU A 127 1.95 33.17 -1.97
C GLU A 127 3.44 33.01 -2.27
N HIS A 128 3.96 31.79 -2.11
CA HIS A 128 5.32 31.44 -2.49
C HIS A 128 5.32 30.41 -3.61
N THR A 129 6.22 30.59 -4.58
CA THR A 129 6.46 29.63 -5.66
C THR A 129 7.60 28.66 -5.28
N LYS A 130 7.90 27.70 -6.17
CA LYS A 130 9.01 26.75 -6.03
C LYS A 130 10.31 27.52 -5.71
N PRO A 131 11.11 27.11 -4.69
CA PRO A 131 11.12 25.81 -4.03
C PRO A 131 10.20 25.68 -2.80
N ALA A 132 9.35 26.66 -2.49
CA ALA A 132 8.40 26.53 -1.38
C ALA A 132 7.36 25.42 -1.67
N PRO A 133 6.81 24.72 -0.66
CA PRO A 133 5.88 23.60 -0.86
C PRO A 133 4.46 24.04 -1.28
N ASP A 134 4.15 25.34 -1.17
CA ASP A 134 2.81 25.90 -1.35
C ASP A 134 2.10 25.43 -2.63
N PRO A 135 2.74 25.38 -3.83
CA PRO A 135 2.08 24.95 -5.07
C PRO A 135 1.60 23.49 -5.03
N TYR A 136 2.40 22.57 -4.51
CA TYR A 136 2.00 21.17 -4.40
C TYR A 136 0.96 20.94 -3.30
N LEU A 137 1.09 21.62 -2.16
CA LEU A 137 0.08 21.56 -1.11
C LEU A 137 -1.26 22.12 -1.58
N ALA A 138 -1.27 23.17 -2.41
CA ALA A 138 -2.47 23.70 -3.02
C ALA A 138 -3.11 22.69 -4.00
N ALA A 139 -2.30 22.02 -4.82
CA ALA A 139 -2.78 20.99 -5.74
C ALA A 139 -3.39 19.80 -4.98
N CYS A 140 -2.71 19.28 -3.96
CA CYS A 140 -3.20 18.16 -3.13
C CYS A 140 -4.53 18.52 -2.45
N ARG A 141 -4.63 19.73 -1.88
CA ARG A 141 -5.89 20.23 -1.28
C ARG A 141 -7.03 20.32 -2.30
N ALA A 142 -6.74 20.79 -3.51
CA ALA A 142 -7.76 20.91 -4.55
C ALA A 142 -8.23 19.54 -5.07
N LEU A 143 -7.35 18.54 -5.07
CA LEU A 143 -7.67 17.15 -5.40
C LEU A 143 -8.31 16.38 -4.24
N GLY A 144 -8.20 16.87 -3.00
CA GLY A 144 -8.72 16.19 -1.80
C GLY A 144 -7.90 14.96 -1.39
N VAL A 145 -6.58 14.97 -1.64
CA VAL A 145 -5.67 13.84 -1.38
C VAL A 145 -4.55 14.21 -0.42
N ASP A 146 -4.02 13.21 0.30
CA ASP A 146 -2.83 13.36 1.13
C ASP A 146 -1.58 13.48 0.23
N PRO A 147 -0.67 14.46 0.45
CA PRO A 147 0.60 14.55 -0.26
C PRO A 147 1.41 13.25 -0.25
N ALA A 148 1.37 12.46 0.83
CA ALA A 148 2.08 11.18 0.93
C ALA A 148 1.56 10.11 -0.05
N ALA A 149 0.35 10.29 -0.58
CA ALA A 149 -0.25 9.46 -1.61
C ALA A 149 -0.03 10.01 -3.04
N CYS A 150 0.74 11.09 -3.19
CA CYS A 150 0.97 11.76 -4.47
C CYS A 150 2.40 11.54 -4.99
N VAL A 151 2.53 11.44 -6.32
CA VAL A 151 3.82 11.49 -7.01
C VAL A 151 3.92 12.79 -7.80
N ALA A 152 4.94 13.59 -7.52
CA ALA A 152 5.31 14.74 -8.33
C ALA A 152 6.32 14.32 -9.40
N VAL A 153 6.04 14.67 -10.66
CA VAL A 153 6.99 14.51 -11.76
C VAL A 153 7.63 15.86 -12.05
N GLU A 154 8.95 15.95 -11.97
CA GLU A 154 9.71 17.21 -12.04
C GLU A 154 10.99 17.09 -12.86
N ASP A 155 11.54 18.21 -13.31
CA ASP A 155 12.77 18.24 -14.12
C ASP A 155 13.87 19.15 -13.56
N THR A 156 13.57 19.89 -12.47
CA THR A 156 14.50 20.84 -11.85
C THR A 156 14.66 20.58 -10.35
N GLU A 157 15.83 20.91 -9.77
CA GLU A 157 16.05 20.78 -8.32
C GLU A 157 15.08 21.64 -7.49
N THR A 158 14.68 22.81 -7.98
CA THR A 158 13.75 23.69 -7.27
C THR A 158 12.34 23.10 -7.22
N GLY A 159 11.88 22.48 -8.29
CA GLY A 159 10.61 21.76 -8.32
C GLY A 159 10.65 20.49 -7.46
N VAL A 160 11.73 19.72 -7.55
CA VAL A 160 11.97 18.56 -6.69
C VAL A 160 11.93 18.94 -5.21
N ALA A 161 12.66 19.97 -4.80
CA ALA A 161 12.69 20.44 -3.41
C ALA A 161 11.31 20.90 -2.93
N SER A 162 10.53 21.56 -3.79
CA SER A 162 9.16 21.97 -3.50
C SER A 162 8.23 20.78 -3.25
N ALA A 163 8.30 19.75 -4.10
CA ALA A 163 7.51 18.54 -3.96
C ALA A 163 7.88 17.71 -2.72
N GLU A 164 9.18 17.55 -2.47
CA GLU A 164 9.68 16.84 -1.27
C GLU A 164 9.26 17.56 0.01
N ALA A 165 9.37 18.88 0.05
CA ALA A 165 8.93 19.70 1.20
C ALA A 165 7.41 19.61 1.42
N ALA A 166 6.63 19.35 0.37
CA ALA A 166 5.19 19.12 0.48
C ALA A 166 4.84 17.71 0.96
N GLY A 167 5.80 16.77 1.01
CA GLY A 167 5.61 15.38 1.41
C GLY A 167 5.25 14.42 0.26
N CYS A 168 5.35 14.86 -0.99
CA CYS A 168 5.12 14.00 -2.16
C CYS A 168 6.29 13.05 -2.39
N ALA A 169 6.03 11.87 -2.96
CA ALA A 169 7.07 11.10 -3.64
C ALA A 169 7.51 11.85 -4.91
N VAL A 170 8.78 11.78 -5.30
CA VAL A 170 9.29 12.54 -6.45
C VAL A 170 9.91 11.65 -7.50
N LEU A 171 9.43 11.80 -8.74
CA LEU A 171 10.05 11.24 -9.94
C LEU A 171 10.65 12.38 -10.75
N ALA A 172 11.98 12.47 -10.77
CA ALA A 172 12.70 13.45 -11.55
C ALA A 172 12.99 12.93 -12.97
N VAL A 173 12.72 13.74 -13.99
CA VAL A 173 13.12 13.54 -15.39
C VAL A 173 13.89 14.78 -15.86
N PRO A 174 15.18 14.89 -15.49
CA PRO A 174 15.97 16.10 -15.71
C PRO A 174 15.92 16.59 -17.16
N SER A 175 15.81 17.91 -17.34
CA SER A 175 15.77 18.58 -18.65
C SER A 175 17.14 19.17 -19.04
N LEU A 176 17.74 19.94 -18.13
CA LEU A 176 19.03 20.61 -18.32
C LEU A 176 20.13 20.11 -17.39
N ALA A 177 19.90 20.30 -16.09
CA ALA A 177 20.88 20.02 -15.05
C ALA A 177 20.64 18.61 -14.48
N PRO A 178 21.70 17.83 -14.21
CA PRO A 178 21.55 16.53 -13.58
C PRO A 178 20.90 16.68 -12.19
N ILE A 179 20.11 15.69 -11.81
CA ILE A 179 19.51 15.57 -10.48
C ILE A 179 19.94 14.22 -9.91
N ASP A 180 20.49 14.24 -8.70
CA ASP A 180 20.92 13.02 -8.04
C ASP A 180 19.73 12.23 -7.48
N ALA A 181 19.80 10.91 -7.62
CA ALA A 181 18.89 9.99 -6.97
C ALA A 181 19.23 9.87 -5.48
N VAL A 182 18.21 9.94 -4.62
CA VAL A 182 18.31 9.82 -3.17
C VAL A 182 17.10 9.05 -2.64
N PRO A 183 17.13 8.50 -1.40
CA PRO A 183 15.96 7.83 -0.84
C PRO A 183 14.71 8.72 -0.89
N GLY A 184 13.64 8.26 -1.57
CA GLY A 184 12.41 9.02 -1.80
C GLY A 184 12.31 9.75 -3.14
N ARG A 185 13.40 9.78 -3.93
CA ARG A 185 13.48 10.38 -5.26
C ARG A 185 13.96 9.37 -6.30
N THR A 186 13.10 9.08 -7.27
CA THR A 186 13.45 8.27 -8.44
C THR A 186 13.87 9.19 -9.58
N VAL A 187 14.95 8.87 -10.30
CA VAL A 187 15.43 9.66 -11.44
C VAL A 187 15.38 8.81 -12.71
N LEU A 188 14.73 9.30 -13.75
CA LEU A 188 14.65 8.69 -15.08
C LEU A 188 15.14 9.65 -16.15
N THR A 189 15.40 9.14 -17.36
CA THR A 189 15.96 9.95 -18.45
C THR A 189 14.89 10.48 -19.40
N SER A 190 13.74 9.81 -19.48
CA SER A 190 12.62 10.20 -20.35
C SER A 190 11.27 9.90 -19.71
N LEU A 191 10.24 10.69 -20.04
CA LEU A 191 8.85 10.36 -19.68
C LEU A 191 8.34 9.12 -20.43
N GLU A 192 9.05 8.63 -21.44
CA GLU A 192 8.75 7.34 -22.09
C GLU A 192 8.91 6.15 -21.11
N GLU A 193 9.75 6.30 -20.10
CA GLU A 193 10.00 5.29 -19.07
C GLU A 193 8.99 5.38 -17.90
N VAL A 194 8.23 6.48 -17.82
CA VAL A 194 7.25 6.70 -16.76
C VAL A 194 5.94 6.01 -17.12
N THR A 195 5.46 5.15 -16.23
CA THR A 195 4.18 4.42 -16.38
C THR A 195 3.32 4.60 -15.13
N PRO A 196 1.99 4.50 -15.22
CA PRO A 196 1.12 4.52 -14.05
C PRO A 196 1.49 3.46 -13.00
N ALA A 197 1.93 2.28 -13.43
CA ALA A 197 2.41 1.22 -12.53
C ALA A 197 3.63 1.67 -11.71
N ARG A 198 4.61 2.32 -12.35
CA ARG A 198 5.78 2.87 -11.67
C ARG A 198 5.40 3.95 -10.67
N LEU A 199 4.50 4.87 -11.06
CA LEU A 199 4.01 5.91 -10.16
C LEU A 199 3.29 5.29 -8.94
N ARG A 200 2.44 4.28 -9.12
CA ARG A 200 1.76 3.57 -8.03
C ARG A 200 2.74 2.91 -7.06
N ALA A 201 3.80 2.28 -7.57
CA ALA A 201 4.83 1.66 -6.73
C ALA A 201 5.55 2.65 -5.78
N MET A 202 5.58 3.94 -6.12
CA MET A 202 6.22 4.98 -5.31
C MET A 202 5.38 5.39 -4.07
N VAL A 203 4.05 5.22 -4.15
CA VAL A 203 3.08 5.69 -3.13
C VAL A 203 2.21 4.57 -2.52
N GLY A 204 2.42 3.32 -2.92
CA GLY A 204 1.70 2.16 -2.38
C GLY A 204 1.79 2.02 -0.85
N PRO A 205 0.88 1.24 -0.24
CA PRO A 205 0.81 1.08 1.20
C PRO A 205 2.15 0.56 1.72
N ARG A 206 2.71 1.27 2.70
CA ARG A 206 3.95 0.84 3.38
C ARG A 206 3.71 -0.30 4.35
N GLU A 207 2.46 -0.47 4.75
CA GLU A 207 2.04 -1.41 5.77
C GLU A 207 0.83 -2.21 5.28
N LEU A 208 0.81 -3.48 5.64
CA LEU A 208 -0.33 -4.38 5.45
C LEU A 208 -0.74 -4.90 6.82
N ARG A 209 -1.98 -4.62 7.26
CA ARG A 209 -2.53 -5.18 8.50
C ARG A 209 -3.37 -6.40 8.20
N VAL A 210 -2.93 -7.56 8.68
CA VAL A 210 -3.66 -8.83 8.54
C VAL A 210 -4.17 -9.28 9.90
N MET A 211 -5.42 -9.71 9.95
CA MET A 211 -6.09 -10.17 11.16
C MET A 211 -6.56 -11.62 11.03
N SER A 212 -6.26 -12.45 12.04
CA SER A 212 -6.91 -13.73 12.29
C SER A 212 -8.10 -13.53 13.22
N TRP A 213 -9.28 -14.06 12.88
CA TRP A 213 -10.42 -13.98 13.77
C TRP A 213 -11.40 -15.15 13.66
N ASN A 214 -11.48 -15.96 14.72
CA ASN A 214 -12.59 -16.87 14.95
C ASN A 214 -13.83 -16.07 15.38
N LEU A 215 -14.95 -16.24 14.67
CA LEU A 215 -16.18 -15.49 14.90
C LEU A 215 -17.11 -16.11 15.93
N TRP A 216 -16.84 -17.30 16.46
CA TRP A 216 -17.70 -18.02 17.41
C TRP A 216 -19.13 -18.23 16.91
N TYR A 217 -19.35 -19.25 16.10
CA TYR A 217 -20.66 -19.48 15.46
C TYR A 217 -21.17 -18.26 14.65
N GLY A 218 -20.29 -17.57 13.93
CA GLY A 218 -20.61 -16.34 13.19
C GLY A 218 -20.86 -15.10 14.08
N GLY A 219 -20.68 -15.23 15.39
CA GLY A 219 -20.90 -14.21 16.42
C GLY A 219 -22.24 -14.40 17.14
N THR A 220 -23.00 -15.45 16.83
CA THR A 220 -24.41 -15.59 17.21
C THR A 220 -24.66 -15.73 18.73
N LYS A 221 -23.61 -15.88 19.53
CA LYS A 221 -23.69 -15.88 21.00
C LYS A 221 -23.78 -14.49 21.62
N VAL A 222 -23.50 -13.44 20.84
CA VAL A 222 -23.50 -12.04 21.29
C VAL A 222 -24.58 -11.26 20.54
N ASP A 223 -25.36 -10.47 21.28
CA ASP A 223 -26.38 -9.58 20.74
C ASP A 223 -25.71 -8.52 19.84
N ASP A 224 -26.34 -8.18 18.72
CA ASP A 224 -25.85 -7.19 17.75
C ASP A 224 -24.42 -7.49 17.22
N HIS A 225 -24.02 -8.77 17.21
CA HIS A 225 -22.66 -9.19 16.87
C HIS A 225 -22.14 -8.62 15.54
N ARG A 226 -23.00 -8.46 14.52
CA ARG A 226 -22.57 -7.95 13.21
C ARG A 226 -22.10 -6.50 13.28
N GLU A 227 -22.82 -5.64 14.00
CA GLU A 227 -22.42 -4.23 14.20
C GLU A 227 -21.10 -4.16 15.00
N LYS A 228 -20.99 -4.97 16.05
CA LYS A 228 -19.78 -5.08 16.87
C LYS A 228 -18.58 -5.59 16.07
N GLN A 229 -18.79 -6.57 15.19
CA GLN A 229 -17.76 -7.10 14.29
C GLN A 229 -17.26 -6.03 13.31
N LEU A 230 -18.17 -5.28 12.69
CA LEU A 230 -17.81 -4.17 11.80
C LEU A 230 -17.02 -3.09 12.54
N LYS A 231 -17.44 -2.75 13.76
CA LYS A 231 -16.72 -1.80 14.62
C LYS A 231 -15.29 -2.28 14.91
N VAL A 232 -15.10 -3.54 15.31
CA VAL A 232 -13.76 -4.10 15.57
C VAL A 232 -12.87 -4.05 14.32
N ILE A 233 -13.39 -4.43 13.14
CA ILE A 233 -12.60 -4.37 11.90
C ILE A 233 -12.21 -2.92 11.58
N ALA A 234 -13.14 -1.97 11.72
CA ALA A 234 -12.86 -0.56 11.47
C ALA A 234 -11.83 0.03 12.46
N GLU A 235 -11.95 -0.29 13.76
CA GLU A 235 -11.06 0.24 14.81
C GLU A 235 -9.66 -0.39 14.79
N THR A 236 -9.52 -1.63 14.30
CA THR A 236 -8.20 -2.25 14.13
C THR A 236 -7.43 -1.70 12.94
N GLY A 237 -8.12 -1.11 11.98
CA GLY A 237 -7.54 -0.71 10.70
C GLY A 237 -7.01 -1.90 9.91
N ALA A 238 -7.54 -3.11 10.14
CA ALA A 238 -7.17 -4.28 9.35
C ALA A 238 -7.44 -4.02 7.86
N ASP A 239 -6.59 -4.55 6.99
CA ASP A 239 -6.78 -4.46 5.55
C ASP A 239 -7.29 -5.78 4.97
N VAL A 240 -6.86 -6.90 5.57
CA VAL A 240 -7.30 -8.26 5.23
C VAL A 240 -7.61 -9.02 6.52
N VAL A 241 -8.74 -9.72 6.55
CA VAL A 241 -9.15 -10.53 7.70
C VAL A 241 -9.42 -11.95 7.23
N GLY A 242 -8.67 -12.92 7.77
CA GLY A 242 -9.01 -14.33 7.63
C GLY A 242 -9.93 -14.74 8.77
N LEU A 243 -11.08 -15.28 8.41
CA LEU A 243 -12.19 -15.58 9.29
C LEU A 243 -12.34 -17.10 9.46
N GLN A 244 -12.53 -17.52 10.70
CA GLN A 244 -12.91 -18.88 11.10
C GLN A 244 -14.28 -18.82 11.77
N GLU A 245 -14.97 -19.96 11.82
CA GLU A 245 -16.34 -20.05 12.35
C GLU A 245 -17.31 -19.06 11.72
N THR A 246 -17.27 -18.93 10.39
CA THR A 246 -18.15 -17.99 9.69
C THR A 246 -19.63 -18.40 9.70
N TYR A 247 -19.92 -19.70 9.88
CA TYR A 247 -21.26 -20.29 9.91
C TYR A 247 -22.15 -19.78 8.76
N GLY A 248 -21.67 -19.96 7.53
CA GLY A 248 -22.38 -19.64 6.30
C GLY A 248 -21.96 -18.27 5.73
N THR A 249 -22.81 -17.26 5.90
CA THR A 249 -22.72 -16.01 5.12
C THR A 249 -21.90 -14.90 5.79
N SER A 250 -21.35 -15.11 6.99
CA SER A 250 -20.75 -14.01 7.76
C SER A 250 -19.62 -13.26 7.05
N ALA A 251 -18.73 -13.96 6.34
CA ALA A 251 -17.67 -13.31 5.57
C ALA A 251 -18.22 -12.42 4.46
N GLN A 252 -19.27 -12.87 3.76
CA GLN A 252 -19.92 -12.11 2.70
C GLN A 252 -20.63 -10.87 3.28
N GLU A 253 -21.40 -11.04 4.35
CA GLU A 253 -22.16 -9.94 4.98
C GLU A 253 -21.24 -8.83 5.53
N LEU A 254 -20.13 -9.21 6.18
CA LEU A 254 -19.14 -8.25 6.67
C LEU A 254 -18.51 -7.47 5.52
N ALA A 255 -18.09 -8.16 4.46
CA ALA A 255 -17.46 -7.51 3.32
C ALA A 255 -18.41 -6.58 2.58
N GLU A 256 -19.66 -6.99 2.36
CA GLU A 256 -20.68 -6.15 1.70
C GLU A 256 -20.94 -4.87 2.50
N ALA A 257 -21.04 -4.97 3.83
CA ALA A 257 -21.22 -3.81 4.70
C ALA A 257 -20.00 -2.85 4.71
N LEU A 258 -18.79 -3.38 4.55
CA LEU A 258 -17.55 -2.59 4.45
C LEU A 258 -17.27 -2.06 3.04
N GLY A 259 -17.98 -2.55 2.02
CA GLY A 259 -17.63 -2.30 0.61
C GLY A 259 -16.35 -3.02 0.16
N TRP A 260 -16.03 -4.15 0.78
CA TRP A 260 -14.81 -4.93 0.59
C TRP A 260 -15.02 -6.15 -0.32
N HIS A 261 -13.91 -6.73 -0.76
CA HIS A 261 -13.88 -8.01 -1.47
C HIS A 261 -13.95 -9.18 -0.48
N HIS A 262 -14.52 -10.31 -0.91
CA HIS A 262 -14.57 -11.51 -0.09
C HIS A 262 -14.36 -12.80 -0.88
N HIS A 263 -13.94 -13.82 -0.14
CA HIS A 263 -13.98 -15.21 -0.53
C HIS A 263 -14.57 -16.03 0.62
N ARG A 264 -15.58 -16.84 0.30
CA ARG A 264 -16.14 -17.85 1.20
C ARG A 264 -15.68 -19.22 0.74
N ALA A 265 -15.30 -20.07 1.70
CA ALA A 265 -15.00 -21.47 1.45
C ALA A 265 -15.68 -22.34 2.51
N GLY A 266 -16.42 -23.35 2.04
CA GLY A 266 -17.25 -24.18 2.91
C GLY A 266 -18.29 -23.38 3.69
N GLU A 267 -18.64 -23.90 4.86
CA GLU A 267 -19.57 -23.26 5.80
C GLU A 267 -18.83 -22.44 6.87
N ASN A 268 -17.51 -22.57 6.99
CA ASN A 268 -16.80 -22.14 8.19
C ASN A 268 -15.58 -21.24 7.98
N LEU A 269 -15.15 -21.02 6.74
CA LEU A 269 -13.98 -20.21 6.43
C LEU A 269 -14.30 -19.05 5.50
N GLY A 270 -13.57 -17.97 5.67
CA GLY A 270 -13.59 -16.87 4.71
C GLY A 270 -12.37 -15.99 4.79
N VAL A 271 -12.18 -15.19 3.75
CA VAL A 271 -11.24 -14.06 3.75
C VAL A 271 -12.00 -12.85 3.24
N ILE A 272 -11.89 -11.73 3.95
CA ILE A 272 -12.36 -10.42 3.49
C ILE A 272 -11.16 -9.49 3.31
N SER A 273 -11.20 -8.65 2.30
CA SER A 273 -10.07 -7.82 1.90
C SER A 273 -10.55 -6.47 1.38
N ARG A 274 -9.97 -5.40 1.92
CA ARG A 274 -10.10 -4.05 1.38
C ARG A 274 -9.60 -3.97 -0.07
N TYR A 275 -8.58 -4.77 -0.38
CA TYR A 275 -7.94 -4.82 -1.69
C TYR A 275 -8.59 -5.86 -2.62
N PRO A 276 -8.53 -5.67 -3.95
CA PRO A 276 -9.04 -6.63 -4.92
C PRO A 276 -8.44 -8.03 -4.77
N ILE A 277 -9.31 -9.05 -4.79
CA ILE A 277 -8.92 -10.46 -4.85
C ILE A 277 -8.67 -10.83 -6.33
N THR A 278 -7.41 -11.13 -6.68
CA THR A 278 -6.98 -11.46 -8.04
C THR A 278 -6.95 -12.96 -8.31
N ALA A 279 -6.78 -13.78 -7.28
CA ALA A 279 -6.87 -15.25 -7.37
C ALA A 279 -7.50 -15.85 -6.11
N ARG A 280 -8.04 -17.06 -6.25
CA ARG A 280 -8.60 -17.85 -5.14
C ARG A 280 -7.87 -19.19 -5.11
N HIS A 281 -7.51 -19.62 -3.91
CA HIS A 281 -6.71 -20.81 -3.65
C HIS A 281 -7.43 -21.75 -2.70
N GLY A 282 -7.10 -23.04 -2.79
CA GLY A 282 -7.74 -24.08 -1.99
C GLY A 282 -9.07 -24.55 -2.56
N ASP A 283 -9.84 -25.25 -1.73
CA ASP A 283 -11.10 -25.89 -2.14
C ASP A 283 -12.26 -25.04 -1.65
N PRO A 284 -13.09 -24.45 -2.53
CA PRO A 284 -14.26 -23.69 -2.12
C PRO A 284 -15.32 -24.54 -1.41
N ALA A 285 -15.26 -25.87 -1.55
CA ALA A 285 -16.08 -26.85 -0.86
C ALA A 285 -15.34 -27.55 0.28
N VAL A 286 -14.29 -26.91 0.83
CA VAL A 286 -13.64 -27.35 2.08
C VAL A 286 -14.71 -27.66 3.13
N GLY A 287 -14.50 -28.74 3.89
CA GLY A 287 -15.40 -29.11 4.97
C GLY A 287 -15.37 -28.09 6.11
N PHE A 288 -15.85 -28.51 7.28
CA PHE A 288 -15.88 -27.66 8.46
C PHE A 288 -14.48 -27.25 8.96
N TYR A 289 -13.49 -28.14 8.78
CA TYR A 289 -12.07 -27.91 9.06
C TYR A 289 -11.25 -28.00 7.77
N GLY A 290 -10.20 -27.18 7.67
CA GLY A 290 -9.29 -27.11 6.53
C GLY A 290 -8.73 -25.71 6.33
N GLY A 291 -8.41 -25.36 5.09
CA GLY A 291 -7.91 -24.03 4.75
C GLY A 291 -8.29 -23.56 3.35
N THR A 292 -8.36 -22.24 3.22
CA THR A 292 -8.66 -21.51 1.99
C THR A 292 -7.74 -20.32 1.85
N GLY A 293 -7.47 -19.87 0.63
CA GLY A 293 -6.61 -18.71 0.40
C GLY A 293 -7.08 -17.83 -0.73
N VAL A 294 -6.54 -16.62 -0.76
CA VAL A 294 -6.75 -15.64 -1.83
C VAL A 294 -5.44 -14.96 -2.15
N ARG A 295 -5.29 -14.54 -3.41
CA ARG A 295 -4.30 -13.52 -3.76
C ARG A 295 -4.96 -12.16 -3.72
N VAL A 296 -4.38 -11.23 -2.96
CA VAL A 296 -4.82 -9.84 -2.90
C VAL A 296 -3.79 -8.94 -3.58
N ARG A 297 -4.26 -7.93 -4.32
CA ARG A 297 -3.39 -6.94 -4.98
C ARG A 297 -3.51 -5.59 -4.28
N LEU A 298 -2.44 -5.18 -3.61
CA LEU A 298 -2.35 -3.93 -2.86
C LEU A 298 -2.35 -2.72 -3.80
N ASP A 299 -2.62 -1.51 -3.28
CA ASP A 299 -2.69 -0.30 -4.11
C ASP A 299 -1.36 0.04 -4.83
N GLY A 300 -0.23 -0.42 -4.29
CA GLY A 300 1.09 -0.30 -4.91
C GLY A 300 1.37 -1.30 -6.03
N GLY A 301 0.44 -2.23 -6.29
CA GLY A 301 0.55 -3.28 -7.30
C GLY A 301 1.15 -4.59 -6.80
N GLN A 302 1.76 -4.61 -5.61
CA GLN A 302 2.27 -5.84 -5.00
C GLN A 302 1.12 -6.82 -4.72
N GLU A 303 1.40 -8.11 -4.88
CA GLU A 303 0.49 -9.18 -4.52
C GLU A 303 0.94 -9.89 -3.26
N VAL A 304 -0.02 -10.34 -2.44
CA VAL A 304 0.20 -11.16 -1.25
C VAL A 304 -0.82 -12.29 -1.24
N ASP A 305 -0.38 -13.51 -0.97
CA ASP A 305 -1.28 -14.64 -0.74
C ASP A 305 -1.66 -14.70 0.74
N VAL A 306 -2.96 -14.60 1.05
CA VAL A 306 -3.49 -14.69 2.41
C VAL A 306 -4.37 -15.92 2.53
N TRP A 307 -4.03 -16.78 3.49
CA TRP A 307 -4.71 -18.03 3.80
C TRP A 307 -5.38 -17.96 5.16
N SER A 308 -6.57 -18.57 5.28
CA SER A 308 -7.30 -18.77 6.52
C SER A 308 -7.43 -20.27 6.78
N ALA A 309 -7.09 -20.71 7.99
CA ALA A 309 -7.17 -22.10 8.43
C ALA A 309 -8.06 -22.24 9.68
N HIS A 310 -8.76 -23.36 9.75
CA HIS A 310 -9.49 -23.79 10.95
C HIS A 310 -9.27 -25.29 11.10
N LEU A 311 -8.56 -25.70 12.15
CA LEU A 311 -8.20 -27.10 12.35
C LEU A 311 -9.10 -27.77 13.39
N ASP A 312 -9.09 -29.10 13.42
CA ASP A 312 -9.93 -29.87 14.32
C ASP A 312 -9.67 -29.53 15.80
N TYR A 313 -10.75 -29.35 16.56
CA TYR A 313 -10.67 -28.90 17.95
C TYR A 313 -10.32 -30.02 18.96
N THR A 314 -10.48 -31.29 18.59
CA THR A 314 -10.45 -32.40 19.56
C THR A 314 -9.52 -33.56 19.16
N PRO A 315 -8.86 -34.21 20.14
CA PRO A 315 -8.71 -33.81 21.55
C PRO A 315 -7.92 -32.50 21.67
N TYR A 316 -8.02 -31.80 22.80
CA TYR A 316 -7.26 -30.56 23.02
C TYR A 316 -6.11 -30.79 24.00
N GLY A 317 -4.88 -30.62 23.49
CA GLY A 317 -3.66 -30.99 24.19
C GLY A 317 -3.49 -30.34 25.58
N PRO A 318 -3.78 -29.04 25.78
CA PRO A 318 -3.74 -28.41 27.10
C PRO A 318 -4.68 -29.02 28.13
N TYR A 319 -5.87 -29.50 27.72
CA TYR A 319 -6.75 -30.24 28.63
C TYR A 319 -6.09 -31.55 29.03
N GLU A 320 -5.64 -32.36 28.07
CA GLU A 320 -4.99 -33.64 28.36
C GLU A 320 -3.72 -33.48 29.22
N ALA A 321 -2.96 -32.41 29.01
CA ALA A 321 -1.78 -32.08 29.80
C ALA A 321 -2.12 -31.65 31.24
N ARG A 322 -3.09 -30.74 31.42
CA ARG A 322 -3.40 -30.13 32.72
C ARG A 322 -4.36 -30.96 33.57
N PHE A 323 -5.25 -31.69 32.93
CA PHE A 323 -6.34 -32.41 33.58
C PHE A 323 -6.07 -33.90 33.70
N ASP A 324 -5.55 -34.51 32.62
CA ASP A 324 -5.31 -35.95 32.58
C ASP A 324 -3.85 -36.32 32.88
N GLY A 325 -2.94 -35.34 32.80
CA GLY A 325 -1.52 -35.49 33.13
C GLY A 325 -0.76 -36.33 32.11
N LEU A 326 -1.20 -36.33 30.84
CA LEU A 326 -0.55 -37.10 29.80
C LEU A 326 0.88 -36.59 29.52
N PRO A 327 1.84 -37.50 29.25
CA PRO A 327 3.20 -37.12 28.89
C PRO A 327 3.26 -36.53 27.47
N ALA A 328 4.27 -35.70 27.21
CA ALA A 328 4.46 -35.02 25.91
C ALA A 328 4.37 -35.95 24.69
N ALA A 329 4.89 -37.17 24.78
CA ALA A 329 4.86 -38.13 23.68
C ALA A 329 3.43 -38.56 23.29
N GLU A 330 2.51 -38.64 24.25
CA GLU A 330 1.10 -38.96 23.98
C GLU A 330 0.36 -37.74 23.40
N LEU A 331 0.59 -36.56 23.98
CA LEU A 331 0.05 -35.29 23.45
C LEU A 331 0.41 -35.11 21.96
N ILE A 332 1.69 -35.29 21.62
CA ILE A 332 2.19 -35.19 20.24
C ILE A 332 1.53 -36.23 19.33
N ALA A 333 1.29 -37.45 19.83
CA ALA A 333 0.65 -38.51 19.05
C ALA A 333 -0.83 -38.21 18.74
N HIS A 334 -1.52 -37.48 19.61
CA HIS A 334 -2.93 -37.11 19.45
C HIS A 334 -3.16 -35.97 18.44
N GLU A 335 -2.12 -35.21 18.07
CA GLU A 335 -2.19 -34.14 17.07
C GLU A 335 -2.34 -34.63 15.62
N GLY A 336 -2.42 -35.95 15.38
CA GLY A 336 -2.38 -36.54 14.04
C GLY A 336 -3.38 -35.95 13.04
N VAL A 337 -4.61 -35.69 13.48
CA VAL A 337 -5.68 -35.11 12.64
C VAL A 337 -5.34 -33.67 12.26
N ARG A 338 -5.05 -32.80 13.24
CA ARG A 338 -4.65 -31.41 12.99
C ARG A 338 -3.39 -31.31 12.14
N LEU A 339 -2.42 -32.20 12.37
CA LEU A 339 -1.17 -32.24 11.61
C LEU A 339 -1.40 -32.60 10.13
N GLU A 340 -2.29 -33.54 9.84
CA GLU A 340 -2.66 -33.88 8.46
C GLU A 340 -3.34 -32.69 7.77
N GLN A 341 -4.27 -32.03 8.45
CA GLN A 341 -4.94 -30.82 7.95
C GLN A 341 -3.94 -29.70 7.66
N MET A 342 -3.02 -29.42 8.59
CA MET A 342 -1.97 -28.43 8.41
C MET A 342 -1.07 -28.77 7.21
N ARG A 343 -0.61 -30.03 7.09
CA ARG A 343 0.22 -30.46 5.96
C ARG A 343 -0.49 -30.29 4.60
N GLU A 344 -1.78 -30.56 4.55
CA GLU A 344 -2.57 -30.34 3.33
C GLU A 344 -2.66 -28.85 2.98
N ILE A 345 -2.83 -27.96 3.97
CA ILE A 345 -2.82 -26.51 3.76
C ILE A 345 -1.44 -26.04 3.27
N LEU A 346 -0.35 -26.49 3.90
CA LEU A 346 1.02 -26.15 3.52
C LEU A 346 1.38 -26.63 2.11
N ARG A 347 0.89 -27.83 1.71
CA ARG A 347 1.02 -28.34 0.35
C ARG A 347 0.35 -27.39 -0.64
N ARG A 348 -0.88 -26.96 -0.37
CA ARG A 348 -1.63 -26.04 -1.24
C ARG A 348 -1.00 -24.66 -1.32
N ILE A 349 -0.49 -24.13 -0.20
CA ILE A 349 0.31 -22.89 -0.18
C ILE A 349 1.51 -23.02 -1.13
N THR A 350 2.20 -24.16 -1.08
CA THR A 350 3.37 -24.41 -1.94
C THR A 350 2.99 -24.51 -3.42
N GLU A 351 1.82 -25.07 -3.72
CA GLU A 351 1.31 -25.20 -5.10
C GLU A 351 0.78 -23.88 -5.68
N SER A 352 0.27 -22.98 -4.84
CA SER A 352 -0.23 -21.66 -5.26
C SER A 352 0.84 -20.59 -5.30
N ALA A 353 1.89 -20.71 -4.49
CA ALA A 353 2.93 -19.71 -4.36
C ALA A 353 3.85 -19.72 -5.58
N THR A 354 4.00 -18.55 -6.22
CA THR A 354 5.20 -18.27 -7.00
C THR A 354 6.28 -17.83 -6.00
N GLU A 355 7.56 -18.16 -6.24
CA GLU A 355 8.65 -17.89 -5.26
C GLU A 355 8.75 -16.40 -4.85
N ALA A 356 8.19 -15.48 -5.65
CA ALA A 356 8.22 -14.04 -5.43
C ALA A 356 7.05 -13.48 -4.60
N VAL A 357 5.94 -14.21 -4.41
CA VAL A 357 4.75 -13.67 -3.73
C VAL A 357 4.80 -14.01 -2.23
N PRO A 358 4.78 -13.00 -1.33
CA PRO A 358 4.72 -13.24 0.11
C PRO A 358 3.44 -13.97 0.52
N VAL A 359 3.54 -14.78 1.57
CA VAL A 359 2.43 -15.58 2.09
C VAL A 359 2.15 -15.19 3.54
N VAL A 360 0.87 -15.05 3.88
CA VAL A 360 0.38 -14.96 5.26
C VAL A 360 -0.63 -16.08 5.49
N LEU A 361 -0.40 -16.92 6.49
CA LEU A 361 -1.33 -17.94 6.96
C LEU A 361 -1.88 -17.52 8.31
N VAL A 362 -3.18 -17.24 8.36
CA VAL A 362 -3.90 -16.98 9.61
C VAL A 362 -4.80 -18.14 9.96
N GLY A 363 -5.20 -18.26 11.22
CA GLY A 363 -6.19 -19.25 11.58
C GLY A 363 -6.26 -19.56 13.05
N ASP A 364 -7.37 -20.20 13.42
CA ASP A 364 -7.53 -20.94 14.65
C ASP A 364 -7.04 -22.37 14.41
N PHE A 365 -5.89 -22.70 15.01
CA PHE A 365 -5.26 -23.99 14.81
C PHE A 365 -5.73 -25.02 15.83
N ASN A 366 -6.49 -24.62 16.85
CA ASN A 366 -6.87 -25.48 17.97
C ASN A 366 -5.68 -26.27 18.57
N ALA A 367 -4.46 -25.77 18.40
CA ALA A 367 -3.22 -26.40 18.81
C ALA A 367 -2.28 -25.33 19.38
N PRO A 368 -1.60 -25.60 20.51
CA PRO A 368 -0.65 -24.64 21.04
C PRO A 368 0.60 -24.48 20.16
N SER A 369 1.35 -23.42 20.43
CA SER A 369 2.63 -23.18 19.77
C SER A 369 3.75 -24.01 20.39
N HIS A 370 4.57 -24.65 19.55
CA HIS A 370 5.84 -25.27 19.96
C HIS A 370 6.84 -24.24 20.51
N LEU A 371 6.64 -22.94 20.26
CA LEU A 371 7.46 -21.86 20.80
C LEU A 371 7.01 -21.42 22.20
N ASP A 372 5.80 -21.77 22.61
CA ASP A 372 5.19 -21.32 23.87
C ASP A 372 5.31 -22.41 24.96
N TRP A 373 5.47 -23.67 24.54
CA TRP A 373 5.59 -24.84 25.41
C TRP A 373 6.98 -25.48 25.28
N PRO A 374 7.91 -25.24 26.22
CA PRO A 374 9.29 -25.74 26.11
C PRO A 374 9.40 -27.28 26.25
N ASP A 375 8.39 -27.93 26.84
CA ASP A 375 8.41 -29.37 27.12
C ASP A 375 7.62 -30.21 26.09
N VAL A 376 6.92 -29.56 25.15
CA VAL A 376 6.08 -30.23 24.15
C VAL A 376 6.33 -29.60 22.77
N GLU A 377 6.96 -30.37 21.89
CA GLU A 377 7.16 -30.00 20.48
C GLU A 377 5.86 -30.17 19.69
N TRP A 378 4.95 -29.21 19.79
CA TRP A 378 3.64 -29.25 19.11
C TRP A 378 3.82 -29.39 17.58
N PRO A 379 3.48 -30.55 16.98
CA PRO A 379 3.87 -30.86 15.61
C PRO A 379 3.15 -30.00 14.56
N VAL A 380 1.97 -29.47 14.87
CA VAL A 380 1.19 -28.62 13.96
C VAL A 380 1.92 -27.33 13.64
N THR A 381 2.28 -26.56 14.67
CA THR A 381 3.01 -25.29 14.49
C THR A 381 4.46 -25.53 14.07
N ARG A 382 5.07 -26.65 14.50
CA ARG A 382 6.39 -27.07 14.03
C ARG A 382 6.42 -27.33 12.51
N ALA A 383 5.40 -28.00 11.97
CA ALA A 383 5.29 -28.25 10.53
C ALA A 383 5.19 -26.95 9.72
N ALA A 384 4.51 -25.93 10.25
CA ALA A 384 4.44 -24.62 9.61
C ALA A 384 5.81 -23.91 9.61
N GLU A 385 6.56 -23.98 10.72
CA GLU A 385 7.94 -23.46 10.79
C GLU A 385 8.86 -24.17 9.78
N GLU A 386 8.77 -25.50 9.70
CA GLU A 386 9.55 -26.31 8.74
C GLU A 386 9.21 -26.00 7.28
N ALA A 387 7.98 -25.56 6.99
CA ALA A 387 7.56 -25.05 5.69
C ALA A 387 8.02 -23.60 5.41
N GLY A 388 8.76 -22.99 6.34
CA GLY A 388 9.33 -21.66 6.22
C GLY A 388 8.39 -20.52 6.60
N LEU A 389 7.26 -20.80 7.25
CA LEU A 389 6.39 -19.78 7.83
C LEU A 389 6.86 -19.42 9.23
N ARG A 390 7.02 -18.13 9.52
CA ARG A 390 7.43 -17.63 10.84
C ARG A 390 6.24 -17.08 11.61
N ASP A 391 6.28 -17.25 12.92
CA ASP A 391 5.25 -16.78 13.85
C ASP A 391 5.41 -15.28 14.12
N SER A 392 4.50 -14.47 13.58
CA SER A 392 4.62 -13.01 13.71
C SER A 392 4.48 -12.51 15.15
N TYR A 393 3.71 -13.20 15.99
CA TYR A 393 3.54 -12.81 17.39
C TYR A 393 4.84 -13.04 18.16
N ARG A 394 5.55 -14.15 17.91
CA ARG A 394 6.83 -14.44 18.57
C ARG A 394 8.01 -13.68 17.99
N GLU A 395 7.95 -13.25 16.72
CA GLU A 395 8.90 -12.26 16.20
C GLU A 395 8.78 -10.90 16.93
N ALA A 396 7.54 -10.44 17.22
CA ALA A 396 7.30 -9.21 17.96
C ALA A 396 7.53 -9.36 19.48
N HIS A 397 7.20 -10.53 20.04
CA HIS A 397 7.22 -10.84 21.47
C HIS A 397 7.96 -12.15 21.77
N PRO A 398 9.32 -12.15 21.74
CA PRO A 398 10.10 -13.38 21.82
C PRO A 398 10.03 -14.15 23.15
N ASP A 399 9.55 -13.51 24.22
CA ASP A 399 9.44 -14.12 25.56
C ASP A 399 8.00 -14.60 25.83
N PRO A 400 7.74 -15.92 25.78
CA PRO A 400 6.40 -16.48 25.98
C PRO A 400 5.90 -16.40 27.42
N VAL A 401 6.77 -16.19 28.40
CA VAL A 401 6.35 -16.03 29.80
C VAL A 401 5.91 -14.59 30.06
N ARG A 402 6.66 -13.63 29.52
CA ARG A 402 6.35 -12.20 29.70
C ARG A 402 5.12 -11.77 28.92
N GLU A 403 5.02 -12.18 27.65
CA GLU A 403 3.93 -11.83 26.74
C GLU A 403 3.32 -13.11 26.18
N PRO A 404 2.47 -13.81 26.96
CA PRO A 404 1.94 -15.11 26.54
C PRO A 404 1.05 -15.01 25.31
N GLY A 405 0.32 -13.90 25.15
CA GLY A 405 -0.52 -13.69 23.97
C GLY A 405 -1.70 -14.64 23.86
N HIS A 406 -2.29 -15.03 25.01
CA HIS A 406 -3.42 -15.94 25.06
C HIS A 406 -4.55 -15.48 24.14
N THR A 407 -5.01 -16.39 23.29
CA THR A 407 -6.14 -16.18 22.39
C THR A 407 -7.33 -17.06 22.75
N TRP A 408 -7.08 -18.21 23.38
CA TRP A 408 -8.08 -19.03 24.06
C TRP A 408 -7.94 -18.86 25.57
N SER A 409 -8.93 -18.35 26.31
CA SER A 409 -10.16 -17.70 25.84
C SER A 409 -10.49 -16.48 26.70
N PRO A 410 -10.92 -15.34 26.10
CA PRO A 410 -11.32 -14.16 26.85
C PRO A 410 -12.63 -14.32 27.65
N VAL A 411 -13.46 -15.33 27.36
CA VAL A 411 -14.77 -15.53 28.02
C VAL A 411 -14.83 -16.82 28.84
N HIS A 412 -14.01 -17.82 28.56
CA HIS A 412 -13.93 -19.05 29.36
C HIS A 412 -12.87 -18.90 30.46
N VAL A 413 -13.33 -18.66 31.69
CA VAL A 413 -12.47 -18.55 32.89
C VAL A 413 -12.39 -19.89 33.63
N GLU A 414 -13.46 -20.68 33.58
CA GLU A 414 -13.56 -22.01 34.14
C GLU A 414 -13.90 -23.00 33.03
N HIS A 415 -13.40 -24.23 33.19
CA HIS A 415 -13.63 -25.31 32.25
C HIS A 415 -15.08 -25.79 32.26
N GLU A 416 -15.65 -26.01 31.07
CA GLU A 416 -17.07 -26.27 30.85
C GLU A 416 -17.54 -27.71 31.18
N ASP A 417 -16.90 -28.37 32.13
CA ASP A 417 -17.29 -29.70 32.62
C ASP A 417 -18.00 -29.64 33.99
N GLY A 418 -18.20 -28.45 34.54
CA GLY A 418 -18.79 -28.24 35.86
C GLY A 418 -17.85 -28.60 37.03
N SER A 419 -16.56 -28.85 36.76
CA SER A 419 -15.57 -29.16 37.79
C SER A 419 -15.10 -27.93 38.58
N GLY A 420 -15.33 -26.72 38.05
CA GLY A 420 -14.79 -25.47 38.59
C GLY A 420 -13.28 -25.33 38.44
N ARG A 421 -12.65 -26.17 37.60
CA ARG A 421 -11.23 -26.04 37.27
C ARG A 421 -11.02 -24.81 36.40
N PRO A 422 -9.94 -24.03 36.60
CA PRO A 422 -9.61 -22.92 35.71
C PRO A 422 -9.41 -23.41 34.27
N GLU A 423 -9.89 -22.64 33.31
CA GLU A 423 -9.70 -22.90 31.89
C GLU A 423 -8.22 -22.69 31.51
N PRO A 424 -7.54 -23.69 30.92
CA PRO A 424 -6.18 -23.53 30.41
C PRO A 424 -6.12 -22.44 29.33
N GLN A 425 -5.34 -21.40 29.59
CA GLN A 425 -5.17 -20.28 28.67
C GLN A 425 -3.98 -20.55 27.76
N ASP A 426 -4.18 -20.41 26.45
CA ASP A 426 -3.17 -20.73 25.43
C ASP A 426 -3.34 -19.85 24.19
N ARG A 427 -2.29 -19.80 23.38
CA ARG A 427 -2.31 -19.14 22.07
C ARG A 427 -2.53 -20.21 21.00
N ILE A 428 -3.73 -20.19 20.40
CA ILE A 428 -4.16 -21.15 19.36
C ILE A 428 -4.56 -20.47 18.05
N ASP A 429 -4.84 -19.18 18.09
CA ASP A 429 -4.95 -18.32 16.91
C ASP A 429 -3.60 -17.74 16.50
N PHE A 430 -3.31 -17.77 15.19
CA PHE A 430 -2.00 -17.39 14.65
C PHE A 430 -2.10 -16.46 13.46
N VAL A 431 -1.05 -15.67 13.29
CA VAL A 431 -0.68 -15.03 12.03
C VAL A 431 0.76 -15.45 11.73
N LEU A 432 0.92 -16.39 10.80
CA LEU A 432 2.21 -16.86 10.31
C LEU A 432 2.53 -16.24 8.95
N HIS A 433 3.80 -16.03 8.63
CA HIS A 433 4.18 -15.35 7.38
C HIS A 433 5.49 -15.84 6.75
N ARG A 434 5.64 -15.58 5.45
CA ARG A 434 6.89 -15.75 4.70
C ARG A 434 7.01 -14.62 3.68
N GLY A 435 8.18 -13.97 3.62
CA GLY A 435 8.46 -12.92 2.64
C GLY A 435 7.98 -11.52 3.05
N LEU A 436 7.51 -11.32 4.28
CA LEU A 436 7.19 -10.02 4.86
C LEU A 436 8.05 -9.74 6.09
N THR A 437 8.07 -8.47 6.51
CA THR A 437 8.73 -8.04 7.75
C THR A 437 7.69 -7.60 8.76
N VAL A 438 7.70 -8.19 9.95
CA VAL A 438 6.78 -7.81 11.04
C VAL A 438 7.20 -6.46 11.63
N LEU A 439 6.24 -5.54 11.73
CA LEU A 439 6.40 -4.25 12.42
C LEU A 439 5.77 -4.28 13.81
N ASP A 440 4.63 -4.94 13.95
CA ASP A 440 3.88 -5.10 15.19
C ASP A 440 2.99 -6.35 15.09
N SER A 441 2.76 -7.02 16.21
CA SER A 441 1.78 -8.11 16.32
C SER A 441 1.17 -8.12 17.71
N ARG A 442 -0.15 -8.31 17.81
CA ARG A 442 -0.85 -8.29 19.10
C ARG A 442 -2.07 -9.20 19.12
N ALA A 443 -2.31 -9.83 20.26
CA ALA A 443 -3.60 -10.40 20.60
C ALA A 443 -4.56 -9.27 20.98
N LEU A 444 -5.81 -9.35 20.54
CA LEU A 444 -6.80 -8.29 20.67
C LEU A 444 -8.11 -8.83 21.23
N VAL A 445 -8.55 -8.17 22.29
CA VAL A 445 -9.90 -8.23 22.86
C VAL A 445 -10.30 -6.79 23.18
N THR A 446 -11.53 -6.39 22.83
CA THR A 446 -12.04 -5.08 23.23
C THR A 446 -12.76 -5.15 24.57
N GLY A 447 -12.50 -4.17 25.44
CA GLY A 447 -13.13 -4.08 26.75
C GLY A 447 -12.71 -5.22 27.69
N THR A 448 -13.61 -5.61 28.58
CA THR A 448 -13.44 -6.73 29.51
C THR A 448 -14.67 -7.62 29.40
N PRO A 449 -14.62 -8.67 28.55
CA PRO A 449 -15.76 -9.54 28.33
C PRO A 449 -16.25 -10.16 29.63
N ARG A 450 -17.58 -10.28 29.80
CA ARG A 450 -18.13 -11.11 30.86
C ARG A 450 -17.89 -12.58 30.53
N PRO A 451 -17.67 -13.42 31.55
CA PRO A 451 -17.42 -14.84 31.32
C PRO A 451 -18.67 -15.58 30.84
N TRP A 452 -18.45 -16.70 30.17
CA TRP A 452 -19.50 -17.65 29.82
C TRP A 452 -20.23 -18.16 31.08
N PRO A 453 -21.57 -18.29 31.07
CA PRO A 453 -22.49 -18.11 29.94
C PRO A 453 -23.07 -16.69 29.76
N ASP A 454 -22.68 -15.70 30.58
CA ASP A 454 -23.28 -14.35 30.60
C ASP A 454 -22.72 -13.39 29.52
N VAL A 455 -22.57 -13.90 28.30
CA VAL A 455 -21.85 -13.25 27.19
C VAL A 455 -22.72 -12.40 26.27
N ALA A 456 -24.04 -12.57 26.28
CA ALA A 456 -24.93 -12.01 25.25
C ALA A 456 -24.73 -10.50 25.03
N GLY A 457 -24.59 -9.73 26.12
CA GLY A 457 -24.33 -8.28 26.03
C GLY A 457 -22.86 -7.86 26.03
N ASN A 458 -21.90 -8.74 25.72
CA ASN A 458 -20.48 -8.36 25.61
C ASN A 458 -20.25 -7.44 24.39
N ASP A 459 -19.28 -6.53 24.49
CA ASP A 459 -18.83 -5.72 23.36
C ASP A 459 -17.94 -6.53 22.39
N TRP A 460 -17.16 -7.46 22.93
CA TRP A 460 -16.35 -8.39 22.15
C TRP A 460 -17.22 -9.56 21.63
N PRO A 461 -17.35 -9.75 20.31
CA PRO A 461 -18.31 -10.69 19.72
C PRO A 461 -17.69 -12.07 19.39
N SER A 462 -16.78 -12.57 20.23
CA SER A 462 -16.10 -13.86 20.04
C SER A 462 -15.62 -14.44 21.39
N ASP A 463 -15.44 -15.74 21.46
CA ASP A 463 -14.75 -16.46 22.54
C ASP A 463 -13.24 -16.64 22.29
N HIS A 464 -12.73 -16.16 21.15
CA HIS A 464 -11.31 -16.03 20.89
C HIS A 464 -10.87 -14.58 20.92
N ALA A 465 -9.63 -14.31 21.34
CA ALA A 465 -8.96 -13.07 21.00
C ALA A 465 -8.53 -13.11 19.53
N ALA A 466 -8.65 -11.98 18.83
CA ALA A 466 -8.10 -11.87 17.48
C ALA A 466 -6.58 -11.72 17.54
N VAL A 467 -5.88 -12.07 16.46
CA VAL A 467 -4.47 -11.72 16.29
C VAL A 467 -4.34 -10.76 15.13
N VAL A 468 -3.76 -9.58 15.38
CA VAL A 468 -3.54 -8.54 14.36
C VAL A 468 -2.05 -8.33 14.21
N THR A 469 -1.55 -8.47 12.99
CA THR A 469 -0.14 -8.21 12.65
C THR A 469 -0.05 -7.13 11.58
N THR A 470 0.81 -6.15 11.83
CA THR A 470 1.21 -5.13 10.85
C THR A 470 2.52 -5.55 10.21
N PHE A 471 2.52 -5.71 8.89
CA PHE A 471 3.70 -6.01 8.10
C PHE A 471 4.19 -4.80 7.34
N ALA A 472 5.50 -4.64 7.17
CA ALA A 472 6.04 -3.77 6.13
C ALA A 472 5.89 -4.45 4.77
N VAL A 473 5.36 -3.71 3.80
CA VAL A 473 5.25 -4.16 2.41
C VAL A 473 6.52 -3.71 1.66
N PRO A 474 7.30 -4.63 1.08
CA PRO A 474 8.44 -4.25 0.25
C PRO A 474 7.98 -3.37 -0.91
N ARG A 475 8.70 -2.27 -1.17
CA ARG A 475 8.49 -1.49 -2.39
C ARG A 475 9.10 -2.26 -3.56
N ALA A 476 8.35 -2.42 -4.65
CA ALA A 476 8.97 -2.71 -5.93
C ALA A 476 9.93 -1.56 -6.23
N ASP A 477 11.16 -1.87 -6.63
CA ASP A 477 12.14 -0.84 -7.01
C ASP A 477 11.57 -0.09 -8.23
N PRO A 478 11.17 1.18 -8.08
CA PRO A 478 10.60 1.94 -9.17
C PRO A 478 11.65 2.28 -10.22
N SER A 479 12.92 1.85 -10.08
CA SER A 479 13.95 1.93 -11.10
C SER A 479 14.09 0.63 -11.91
N ASP A 480 13.65 -0.53 -11.40
CA ASP A 480 13.79 -1.84 -12.07
C ASP A 480 12.57 -2.18 -12.95
N PRO A 481 12.72 -2.28 -14.28
CA PRO A 481 11.64 -2.66 -15.18
C PRO A 481 11.13 -4.09 -14.99
N ALA A 482 11.94 -5.01 -14.48
CA ALA A 482 11.56 -6.41 -14.29
C ALA A 482 10.53 -6.57 -13.15
N GLU A 483 10.75 -5.88 -12.03
CA GLU A 483 9.82 -5.90 -10.89
C GLU A 483 8.46 -5.25 -11.21
N LEU A 484 8.43 -4.33 -12.19
CA LEU A 484 7.19 -3.67 -12.64
C LEU A 484 6.40 -4.50 -13.67
N ALA A 485 7.06 -5.40 -14.40
CA ALA A 485 6.44 -6.21 -15.45
C ALA A 485 5.62 -7.39 -14.89
N ASP A 486 6.04 -7.97 -13.77
CA ASP A 486 5.35 -9.09 -13.12
C ASP A 486 3.97 -8.70 -12.55
N GLY A 487 3.73 -7.40 -12.30
CA GLY A 487 2.42 -6.88 -11.88
C GLY A 487 1.36 -6.73 -12.99
N MET A 488 1.72 -6.91 -14.27
CA MET A 488 0.82 -6.72 -15.41
C MET A 488 0.26 -8.02 -16.02
N GLY A 489 0.64 -9.18 -15.49
CA GLY A 489 0.21 -10.48 -16.02
C GLY A 489 -1.15 -10.94 -15.50
N ALA A 490 -2.26 -10.44 -16.09
CA ALA A 490 -3.54 -11.16 -16.32
C ALA A 490 -4.74 -10.18 -16.38
N SER A 491 -4.90 -9.46 -17.49
CA SER A 491 -6.23 -9.06 -17.95
C SER A 491 -6.30 -9.16 -19.47
N ALA A 492 -6.28 -10.40 -19.95
CA ALA A 492 -6.68 -10.74 -21.30
C ALA A 492 -7.45 -12.06 -21.23
N HIS A 493 -8.76 -11.95 -21.03
CA HIS A 493 -9.81 -12.53 -21.88
C HIS A 493 -11.20 -12.14 -21.38
#